data_AF-A0A3D3FI16-F1
#
_entry.id   AF-A0A3D3FI16-F1
#
_cell.length_a   1.000
_cell.length_b   1.000
_cell.length_c   1.000
_cell.angle_alpha   90.00
_cell.angle_beta   90.00
_cell.angle_gamma   90.00
#
_symmetry.space_group_name_H-M   'P 1'
#
loop_
_entity.id
_entity.type
_entity.pdbx_description
1 polymer ?
#
loop_
_entity_poly.entity_id
_entity_poly.type
_entity_poly.pdbx_seq_one_letter_code
_entity_poly.pdbx_strand_id
1 'polypeptide(L)'
;MTRFRFDLEKLLQLRSFAEKEAELALARAMGEVAALDARIRQVAEERVAIASTRFAPGRSAAEMRNSELYLIRLDRMKDALLEAAVKAQLVVDVARDAFMEAKRDRMVLDKLKEKRLAEHRKVALAEQTRILDEVSVGAPARRLVSDGD
;
A
#
# COMPACT_ATOMS: atom_id res chain seq x y z
N MET A 1 -26.96 -23.42 -15.49
CA MET A 1 -26.01 -22.27 -15.53
C MET A 1 -24.68 -22.69 -14.97
N THR A 2 -23.61 -22.52 -15.75
CA THR A 2 -22.24 -22.73 -15.29
C THR A 2 -21.81 -21.61 -14.35
N ARG A 3 -20.99 -21.94 -13.34
CA ARG A 3 -20.38 -20.93 -12.47
C ARG A 3 -19.29 -20.19 -13.25
N PHE A 4 -19.17 -18.88 -13.03
CA PHE A 4 -18.09 -18.09 -13.62
C PHE A 4 -16.72 -18.57 -13.13
N ARG A 5 -15.79 -18.76 -14.07
CA ARG A 5 -14.39 -19.07 -13.78
C ARG A 5 -13.51 -18.06 -14.51
N PHE A 6 -12.55 -17.48 -13.79
CA PHE A 6 -11.57 -16.58 -14.38
C PHE A 6 -10.27 -17.35 -14.63
N ASP A 7 -9.86 -17.45 -15.89
CA ASP A 7 -8.71 -18.28 -16.28
C ASP A 7 -7.38 -17.76 -15.71
N LEU A 8 -7.30 -16.45 -15.45
CA LEU A 8 -6.11 -15.80 -14.88
C LEU A 8 -6.17 -15.65 -13.37
N GLU A 9 -7.03 -16.40 -12.66
CA GLU A 9 -7.18 -16.28 -11.20
C GLU A 9 -5.86 -16.51 -10.45
N LYS A 10 -5.07 -17.51 -10.86
CA LYS A 10 -3.76 -17.80 -10.23
C LYS A 10 -2.76 -16.67 -10.46
N LEU A 11 -2.77 -16.07 -11.65
CA LEU A 11 -1.90 -14.94 -11.96
C LEU A 11 -2.32 -13.70 -11.16
N LEU A 12 -3.63 -13.45 -11.03
CA LEU A 12 -4.15 -12.39 -10.19
C LEU A 12 -3.70 -12.55 -8.72
N GLN A 13 -3.80 -13.77 -8.17
CA GLN A 13 -3.33 -14.06 -6.82
C GLN A 13 -1.82 -13.79 -6.66
N LEU A 14 -1.00 -14.21 -7.62
CA LEU A 14 0.44 -13.94 -7.61
C LEU A 14 0.73 -12.43 -7.62
N ARG A 15 0.01 -11.65 -8.44
CA ARG A 15 0.17 -10.18 -8.50
C ARG A 15 -0.30 -9.49 -7.23
N SER A 16 -1.37 -9.97 -6.60
CA SER A 16 -1.82 -9.47 -5.31
C SER A 16 -0.79 -9.73 -4.20
N PHE A 17 -0.12 -10.88 -4.25
CA PHE A 17 0.97 -11.18 -3.32
C PHE A 17 2.17 -10.25 -3.54
N ALA A 18 2.59 -10.06 -4.79
CA ALA A 18 3.68 -9.15 -5.13
C ALA A 18 3.41 -7.69 -4.71
N GLU A 19 2.17 -7.20 -4.89
CA GLU A 19 1.78 -5.87 -4.39
C GLU A 19 1.94 -5.78 -2.88
N LYS A 20 1.50 -6.81 -2.14
CA LYS A 20 1.61 -6.85 -0.68
C LYS A 20 3.06 -6.90 -0.20
N GLU A 21 3.93 -7.63 -0.90
CA GLU A 21 5.36 -7.63 -0.59
C GLU A 21 5.99 -6.24 -0.83
N ALA A 22 5.64 -5.59 -1.94
CA ALA A 22 6.11 -4.24 -2.24
C ALA A 22 5.57 -3.20 -1.24
N GLU A 23 4.32 -3.35 -0.78
CA GLU A 23 3.71 -2.52 0.27
C GLU A 23 4.49 -2.67 1.59
N LEU A 24 4.81 -3.90 2.00
CA LEU A 24 5.60 -4.15 3.20
C LEU A 24 7.02 -3.57 3.08
N ALA A 25 7.65 -3.67 1.91
CA ALA A 25 8.96 -3.07 1.66
C ALA A 25 8.91 -1.54 1.77
N LEU A 26 7.90 -0.90 1.18
CA LEU A 26 7.68 0.54 1.29
C LEU A 26 7.45 0.96 2.75
N ALA A 27 6.60 0.23 3.48
CA ALA A 27 6.33 0.52 4.90
C ALA A 27 7.61 0.43 5.75
N ARG A 28 8.48 -0.55 5.50
CA ARG A 28 9.78 -0.67 6.19
C ARG A 28 10.68 0.52 5.90
N ALA A 29 10.84 0.88 4.62
CA ALA A 29 11.66 2.04 4.23
C ALA A 29 11.15 3.34 4.85
N MET A 30 9.82 3.54 4.87
CA MET A 30 9.22 4.70 5.53
C MET A 30 9.46 4.70 7.05
N GLY A 31 9.43 3.52 7.67
CA GLY A 31 9.76 3.36 9.10
C GLY A 31 11.20 3.75 9.42
N GLU A 32 12.16 3.43 8.55
CA GLU A 32 13.57 3.84 8.72
C GLU A 32 13.74 5.36 8.65
N VAL A 33 13.10 6.02 7.69
CA VAL A 33 13.10 7.50 7.60
C VAL A 33 12.48 8.11 8.87
N ALA A 34 11.34 7.60 9.32
CA ALA A 34 10.68 8.08 10.53
C ALA A 34 11.58 7.91 11.79
N ALA A 35 12.31 6.80 11.88
CA ALA A 35 13.25 6.57 12.98
C ALA A 35 14.44 7.55 12.94
N LEU A 36 14.98 7.83 11.75
CA LEU A 36 16.05 8.82 11.56
C LEU A 36 15.58 10.23 11.92
N ASP A 37 14.39 10.63 11.47
CA ASP A 37 13.80 11.93 11.80
C ASP A 37 13.59 12.09 13.32
N ALA A 38 13.08 11.05 13.99
CA ALA A 38 12.94 11.05 15.44
C ALA A 38 14.30 11.24 16.13
N ARG A 39 15.34 10.55 15.63
CA ARG A 39 16.69 10.68 16.17
C ARG A 39 17.28 12.07 15.93
N ILE A 40 17.07 12.67 14.75
CA ILE A 40 17.51 14.04 14.45
C ILE A 40 16.87 15.03 15.42
N ARG A 41 15.56 14.92 15.68
CA ARG A 41 14.85 15.77 16.64
C ARG A 41 15.43 15.64 18.05
N GLN A 42 15.66 14.41 18.50
CA GLN A 42 16.26 14.15 19.81
C GLN A 42 17.65 14.81 19.93
N VAL A 43 18.49 14.71 18.89
CA VAL A 43 19.82 15.35 18.88
C VAL A 43 19.70 16.87 18.91
N ALA A 44 18.73 17.44 18.19
CA ALA A 44 18.48 18.88 18.20
C ALA A 44 18.01 19.37 19.58
N GLU A 45 17.08 18.65 20.23
CA GLU A 45 16.60 18.94 21.59
C GLU A 45 17.73 18.89 22.60
N GLU A 46 18.55 17.83 22.56
CA GLU A 46 19.71 17.67 23.44
C GLU A 46 20.72 18.79 23.23
N ARG A 47 20.98 19.17 21.98
CA ARG A 47 21.88 20.28 21.64
C ARG A 47 21.38 21.60 22.24
N VAL A 48 20.08 21.88 22.14
CA VAL A 48 19.47 23.09 22.73
C VAL A 48 19.60 23.08 24.26
N ALA A 49 19.35 21.94 24.90
CA ALA A 49 19.45 21.81 26.36
C ALA A 49 20.89 22.03 26.88
N ILE A 50 21.89 21.53 26.17
CA ILE A 50 23.30 21.76 26.53
C ILE A 50 23.72 23.19 26.23
N ALA A 51 23.30 23.74 25.08
CA ALA A 51 23.63 25.11 24.71
C ALA A 51 23.06 26.15 25.68
N SER A 52 21.88 25.92 26.24
CA SER A 52 21.24 26.84 27.19
C SER A 52 21.90 26.84 28.58
N THR A 53 22.57 25.75 28.96
CA THR A 53 23.20 25.58 30.28
C THR A 53 24.73 25.69 30.26
N ARG A 54 25.33 25.90 29.08
CA ARG A 54 26.80 25.88 28.92
C ARG A 54 27.53 26.96 29.72
N PHE A 55 26.92 28.13 29.93
CA PHE A 55 27.46 29.24 30.70
C PHE A 55 26.69 29.50 32.01
N ALA A 56 26.01 28.47 32.53
CA ALA A 56 25.32 28.60 33.81
C ALA A 56 26.29 29.01 34.94
N PRO A 57 25.86 29.85 35.90
CA PRO A 57 26.67 30.22 37.04
C PRO A 57 27.13 28.98 37.83
N GLY A 58 28.35 29.02 38.37
CA GLY A 58 28.89 27.95 39.21
C GLY A 58 29.58 26.80 38.45
N ARG A 59 29.65 26.85 37.11
CA ARG A 59 30.41 25.85 36.33
C ARG A 59 31.91 26.17 36.28
N SER A 60 32.71 25.13 36.37
CA SER A 60 34.16 25.17 36.16
C SER A 60 34.53 25.28 34.67
N ALA A 61 35.74 25.74 34.38
CA ALA A 61 36.27 25.79 33.02
C ALA A 61 36.31 24.41 32.35
N ALA A 62 36.53 23.34 33.13
CA ALA A 62 36.50 21.97 32.62
C ALA A 62 35.09 21.55 32.17
N GLU A 63 34.05 21.88 32.93
CA GLU A 63 32.65 21.59 32.57
C GLU A 63 32.20 22.37 31.33
N MET A 64 32.64 23.63 31.21
CA MET A 64 32.38 24.43 30.00
C MET A 64 33.05 23.79 28.78
N ARG A 65 34.33 23.41 28.90
CA ARG A 65 35.08 22.73 27.82
C ARG A 65 34.41 21.41 27.42
N ASN A 66 33.97 20.61 28.38
CA ASN A 66 33.28 19.35 28.10
C ASN A 66 31.95 19.58 27.37
N SER A 67 31.21 20.64 27.75
CA SER A 67 29.96 21.02 27.08
C SER A 67 30.21 21.41 25.61
N GLU A 68 31.26 22.18 25.34
CA GLU A 68 31.64 22.56 23.96
C GLU A 68 32.07 21.34 23.12
N LEU A 69 32.90 20.45 23.67
CA LEU A 69 33.28 19.20 22.98
C LEU A 69 32.06 18.33 22.68
N TYR A 70 31.09 18.29 23.61
CA TYR A 70 29.86 17.55 23.41
C TYR A 70 28.98 18.17 22.32
N LEU A 71 28.84 19.50 22.28
CA LEU A 71 28.13 20.20 21.21
C LEU A 71 28.73 19.91 19.83
N ILE A 72 30.06 19.90 19.70
CA ILE A 72 30.75 19.51 18.45
C ILE A 72 30.39 18.08 18.04
N ARG A 73 30.34 17.15 19.00
CA ARG A 73 29.93 15.77 18.74
C ARG A 73 28.47 15.68 18.28
N LEU A 74 27.56 16.42 18.91
CA LEU A 74 26.15 16.46 18.53
C LEU A 74 25.97 17.03 17.12
N ASP A 75 26.73 18.07 16.76
CA ASP A 75 26.69 18.64 15.40
C ASP A 75 27.15 17.63 14.35
N ARG A 76 28.27 16.94 14.59
CA ARG A 76 28.73 15.85 13.69
C ARG A 76 27.72 14.71 13.58
N MET A 77 27.08 14.34 14.70
CA MET A 77 26.07 13.29 14.72
C MET A 77 24.83 13.70 13.93
N LYS A 78 24.38 14.96 14.07
CA LYS A 78 23.28 15.51 13.28
C LYS A 78 23.59 15.47 11.79
N ASP A 79 24.78 15.89 11.38
CA ASP A 79 25.16 15.89 9.96
C ASP A 79 25.18 14.47 9.38
N ALA A 80 25.71 13.49 10.11
CA ALA A 80 25.67 12.08 9.71
C ALA A 80 24.23 11.52 9.63
N LEU A 81 23.35 11.90 10.56
CA LEU A 81 21.95 11.49 10.54
C LEU A 81 21.18 12.11 9.37
N LEU A 82 21.46 13.37 9.02
CA LEU A 82 20.87 14.04 7.86
C LEU A 82 21.30 13.35 6.56
N GLU A 83 22.58 13.00 6.42
CA GLU A 83 23.06 12.25 5.26
C GLU A 83 22.38 10.86 5.17
N ALA A 84 22.26 10.16 6.30
CA ALA A 84 21.55 8.89 6.35
C ALA A 84 20.06 9.03 5.98
N ALA A 85 19.39 10.09 6.44
CA ALA A 85 17.98 10.35 6.14
C ALA A 85 17.77 10.60 4.63
N VAL A 86 18.66 11.34 3.98
CA VAL A 86 18.62 11.54 2.53
C VAL A 86 18.75 10.21 1.79
N LYS A 87 19.70 9.35 2.20
CA LYS A 87 19.87 8.02 1.58
C LYS A 87 18.65 7.12 1.81
N ALA A 88 18.08 7.11 3.01
CA ALA A 88 16.87 6.36 3.33
C ALA A 88 15.67 6.87 2.53
N GLN A 89 15.57 8.18 2.29
CA GLN A 89 14.50 8.75 1.47
C GLN A 89 14.58 8.27 0.01
N LEU A 90 15.79 8.13 -0.55
CA LEU A 90 15.95 7.55 -1.88
C LEU A 90 15.45 6.10 -1.94
N VAL A 91 15.67 5.31 -0.88
CA VAL A 91 15.14 3.94 -0.77
C VAL A 91 13.61 3.94 -0.71
N VAL A 92 13.00 4.89 0.01
CA VAL A 92 11.54 5.07 0.03
C VAL A 92 11.00 5.35 -1.35
N ASP A 93 11.65 6.21 -2.13
CA ASP A 93 11.19 6.58 -3.46
C ASP A 93 11.25 5.38 -4.43
N VAL A 94 12.35 4.61 -4.39
CA VAL A 94 12.48 3.36 -5.16
C VAL A 94 11.41 2.34 -4.75
N ALA A 95 11.18 2.16 -3.45
CA ALA A 95 10.16 1.24 -2.96
C ALA A 95 8.73 1.70 -3.33
N ARG A 96 8.49 3.02 -3.37
CA ARG A 96 7.22 3.60 -3.78
C ARG A 96 6.93 3.32 -5.25
N ASP A 97 7.93 3.49 -6.11
CA ASP A 97 7.78 3.20 -7.53
C ASP A 97 7.47 1.73 -7.78
N ALA A 98 8.21 0.83 -7.11
CA ALA A 98 7.97 -0.62 -7.17
C ALA A 98 6.55 -1.00 -6.71
N PHE A 99 6.08 -0.42 -5.60
CA PHE A 99 4.70 -0.62 -5.13
C PHE A 99 3.67 -0.13 -6.14
N MET A 100 3.88 1.06 -6.72
CA MET A 100 2.96 1.63 -7.70
C MET A 100 2.92 0.82 -9.00
N GLU A 101 4.01 0.18 -9.40
CA GLU A 101 4.06 -0.76 -10.51
C GLU A 101 3.31 -2.06 -10.18
N ALA A 102 3.62 -2.70 -9.05
CA ALA A 102 2.96 -3.93 -8.63
C ALA A 102 1.43 -3.76 -8.49
N LYS A 103 1.01 -2.61 -7.94
CA LYS A 103 -0.41 -2.23 -7.83
C LYS A 103 -1.05 -2.03 -9.20
N ARG A 104 -0.37 -1.37 -10.14
CA ARG A 104 -0.86 -1.21 -11.52
C ARG A 104 -1.07 -2.56 -12.19
N ASP A 105 -0.09 -3.45 -12.09
CA ASP A 105 -0.15 -4.80 -12.66
C ASP A 105 -1.33 -5.62 -12.10
N ARG A 106 -1.55 -5.58 -10.79
CA ARG A 106 -2.70 -6.24 -10.16
C ARG A 106 -4.02 -5.64 -10.62
N MET A 107 -4.12 -4.31 -10.65
CA MET A 107 -5.34 -3.59 -11.07
C MET A 107 -5.76 -3.89 -12.51
N VAL A 108 -4.80 -4.14 -13.43
CA VAL A 108 -5.12 -4.53 -14.81
C VAL A 108 -5.89 -5.86 -14.83
N LEU A 109 -5.44 -6.84 -14.05
CA LEU A 109 -6.08 -8.16 -13.97
C LEU A 109 -7.43 -8.11 -13.25
N ASP A 110 -7.54 -7.30 -12.19
CA ASP A 110 -8.84 -7.07 -11.51
C ASP A 110 -9.88 -6.53 -12.48
N LYS A 111 -9.54 -5.46 -13.21
CA LYS A 111 -10.44 -4.85 -14.19
C LYS A 111 -10.83 -5.84 -15.30
N LEU A 112 -9.89 -6.68 -15.72
CA LEU A 112 -10.19 -7.73 -16.70
C LEU A 112 -11.18 -8.76 -16.14
N LYS A 113 -10.96 -9.21 -14.90
CA LYS A 113 -11.87 -10.14 -14.21
C LYS A 113 -13.27 -9.55 -14.06
N GLU A 114 -13.38 -8.29 -13.65
CA GLU A 114 -14.66 -7.58 -13.53
C GLU A 114 -15.42 -7.52 -14.87
N LYS A 115 -14.72 -7.18 -15.96
CA LYS A 115 -15.31 -7.16 -17.31
C LYS A 115 -15.83 -8.54 -17.73
N ARG A 116 -15.02 -9.58 -17.55
CA ARG A 116 -15.41 -10.97 -17.88
C ARG A 116 -16.58 -11.46 -17.05
N LEU A 117 -16.63 -11.08 -15.77
CA LEU A 117 -17.75 -11.39 -14.90
C LEU A 117 -19.04 -10.68 -15.35
N ALA A 118 -18.94 -9.42 -15.77
CA ALA A 118 -20.08 -8.69 -16.31
C ALA A 118 -20.60 -9.30 -17.62
N GLU A 119 -19.71 -9.70 -18.54
CA GLU A 119 -20.06 -10.43 -19.77
C GLU A 119 -20.78 -11.75 -19.45
N HIS A 120 -20.23 -12.56 -18.55
CA HIS A 120 -20.84 -13.82 -18.13
C HIS A 120 -22.25 -13.60 -17.53
N ARG A 121 -22.43 -12.56 -16.70
CA ARG A 121 -23.74 -12.21 -16.13
C ARG A 121 -24.75 -11.82 -17.20
N LYS A 122 -24.34 -11.08 -18.24
CA LYS A 122 -25.21 -10.72 -19.36
C LYS A 122 -25.68 -11.94 -20.15
N VAL A 123 -24.76 -12.85 -20.49
CA VAL A 123 -25.09 -14.09 -21.21
C VAL A 123 -26.02 -14.97 -20.36
N ALA A 124 -25.71 -15.13 -19.08
CA ALA A 124 -26.54 -15.86 -18.13
C ALA A 124 -27.97 -15.29 -18.08
N LEU A 125 -28.11 -13.97 -17.96
CA LEU A 125 -29.43 -13.32 -17.93
C LEU A 125 -30.21 -13.56 -19.24
N ALA A 126 -29.55 -13.46 -20.39
CA ALA A 126 -30.18 -13.70 -21.69
C ALA A 126 -30.67 -15.15 -21.84
N GLU A 127 -29.88 -16.13 -21.38
CA GLU A 127 -30.31 -17.54 -21.33
C GLU A 127 -31.52 -17.75 -20.41
N GLN A 128 -31.51 -17.13 -19.22
CA GLN A 128 -32.65 -17.17 -18.29
C GLN A 128 -33.93 -16.61 -18.92
N THR A 129 -33.84 -15.44 -19.55
CA THR A 129 -34.99 -14.82 -20.23
C THR A 129 -35.51 -15.71 -21.36
N ARG A 130 -34.62 -16.28 -22.17
CA ARG A 130 -35.02 -17.21 -23.24
C ARG A 130 -35.76 -18.43 -22.69
N ILE A 131 -35.26 -19.05 -21.63
CA ILE A 131 -35.92 -20.21 -21.00
C ILE A 131 -37.30 -19.81 -20.46
N LEU A 132 -37.43 -18.63 -19.84
CA LEU A 132 -38.71 -18.11 -19.35
C LEU A 132 -39.72 -17.87 -20.49
N ASP A 133 -39.27 -17.32 -21.61
CA ASP A 133 -40.10 -17.12 -22.80
C ASP A 133 -40.56 -18.46 -23.39
N GLU A 134 -39.65 -19.44 -23.54
CA GLU A 134 -39.98 -20.78 -24.03
C GLU A 134 -41.01 -21.50 -23.13
N VAL A 135 -40.87 -21.40 -21.80
CA VAL A 135 -41.84 -21.94 -20.83
C VAL A 135 -43.19 -21.22 -20.94
N SER A 136 -43.18 -19.90 -21.10
CA SER A 136 -44.39 -19.08 -21.19
C SER A 136 -45.17 -19.32 -22.48
N VAL A 137 -44.51 -19.62 -23.60
CA VAL A 137 -45.16 -20.01 -24.86
C VAL A 137 -45.68 -21.45 -24.82
N GLY A 138 -44.98 -22.37 -24.12
CA GLY A 138 -45.40 -23.76 -23.96
C GLY A 138 -46.54 -24.01 -22.96
N ALA A 139 -46.89 -23.02 -22.13
CA ALA A 139 -48.00 -23.08 -21.17
C ALA A 139 -49.41 -22.90 -21.80
N PRO A 140 -49.68 -21.90 -22.67
CA PRO A 140 -50.99 -21.76 -23.33
C PRO A 140 -51.25 -22.87 -24.36
N ALA A 141 -50.20 -23.40 -25.01
CA ALA A 141 -50.33 -24.52 -25.94
C ALA A 141 -50.85 -25.82 -25.27
N ARG A 142 -50.67 -25.98 -23.95
CA ARG A 142 -51.20 -27.12 -23.20
C ARG A 142 -52.62 -26.92 -22.67
N ARG A 143 -53.06 -25.68 -22.42
CA ARG A 143 -54.46 -25.39 -22.06
C ARG A 143 -55.42 -25.53 -23.23
N LEU A 144 -54.99 -25.19 -24.45
CA LEU A 144 -55.82 -25.33 -25.64
C LEU A 144 -56.05 -26.79 -26.06
N VAL A 145 -55.26 -27.74 -25.56
CA VAL A 145 -55.41 -29.18 -25.83
C VAL A 145 -56.27 -29.87 -24.75
N SER A 146 -56.50 -29.25 -23.58
CA SER A 146 -57.34 -29.83 -22.51
C SER A 146 -58.80 -29.36 -22.50
N ASP A 147 -59.14 -28.31 -23.25
CA ASP A 147 -60.51 -27.76 -23.33
C ASP A 147 -61.23 -28.18 -24.63
N GLY A 148 -60.77 -29.27 -25.26
CA GLY A 148 -61.26 -29.78 -26.54
C GLY A 148 -61.66 -31.26 -26.51
N ASP A 149 -62.34 -31.71 -25.46
CA ASP A 149 -63.13 -32.95 -25.41
C ASP A 149 -64.49 -32.67 -24.75
#